data_AF-A0A1J1IVR6-F1
#
_entry.id   AF-A0A1J1IVR6-F1
#
_cell.length_a   1.000
_cell.length_b   1.000
_cell.length_c   1.000
_cell.angle_alpha   90.00
_cell.angle_beta   90.00
_cell.angle_gamma   90.00
#
_symmetry.space_group_name_H-M   'P 1'
#
loop_
_entity.id
_entity.type
_entity.pdbx_description
1 polymer ?
#
loop_
_entity_poly.entity_id
_entity_poly.type
_entity_poly.pdbx_seq_one_letter_code
_entity_poly.pdbx_strand_id
1 'polypeptide(L)'
;MKEEKIKTPKPIDCSSCKFLCSLNFSEDLRFEICKSFWNLNDYRRKKDFILMNVKCSLPKRRRPSKEPSEKSKIRTNSKSFFLLNKRVCQSFFLKTLAISNGPLNKAFEHKNIYTNFFDGDDKRGKHTPSNKLSSAIVESVVNHCEKFVCQNQKSKRKTITNVDIRSLKQLYNLYKEDYEGNSPSYTSFKRIFNENNFAFPLDRVRSKPHPKLSDSKVDVKNDSESLTQDNLEDEMTSNKEKLVTKPDQPKVIVAQVPESSKYFTNPSSQVYEIQFIEIPLNNPVKEVKYDIY
;
A
#
# COMPACT_ATOMS: atom_id res chain seq x y z
N MET A 1 -14.20 -11.31 11.50
CA MET A 1 -13.23 -10.22 11.76
C MET A 1 -11.90 -10.65 11.15
N LYS A 2 -11.27 -9.84 10.28
CA LYS A 2 -9.94 -10.20 9.75
C LYS A 2 -8.92 -9.86 10.83
N GLU A 3 -8.18 -10.85 11.32
CA GLU A 3 -7.03 -10.61 12.20
C GLU A 3 -6.02 -9.75 11.45
N GLU A 4 -5.88 -8.49 11.88
CA GLU A 4 -4.86 -7.61 11.33
C GLU A 4 -3.50 -8.07 11.84
N LYS A 5 -2.65 -8.54 10.92
CA LYS A 5 -1.27 -8.91 11.23
C LYS A 5 -0.56 -7.72 11.86
N ILE A 6 -0.27 -7.82 13.16
CA ILE A 6 0.47 -6.82 13.91
C ILE A 6 1.84 -6.63 13.26
N LYS A 7 2.16 -5.39 12.93
CA LYS A 7 3.46 -5.03 12.37
C LYS A 7 4.51 -5.07 13.47
N THR A 8 5.63 -5.71 13.20
CA THR A 8 6.75 -5.81 14.13
C THR A 8 7.96 -5.01 13.61
N PRO A 9 8.80 -4.48 14.51
CA PRO A 9 10.07 -3.87 14.13
C PRO A 9 10.91 -4.82 13.28
N LYS A 10 11.60 -4.28 12.29
CA LYS A 10 12.57 -5.05 11.50
C LYS A 10 13.89 -5.17 12.24
N PRO A 11 14.64 -6.27 12.09
CA PRO A 11 15.97 -6.39 12.67
C PRO A 11 16.89 -5.30 12.13
N ILE A 12 17.73 -4.76 13.02
CA ILE A 12 18.77 -3.79 12.69
C ILE A 12 19.90 -3.93 13.71
N ASP A 13 21.13 -3.92 13.21
CA ASP A 13 22.31 -3.75 14.04
C ASP A 13 22.76 -2.27 13.97
N CYS A 14 22.79 -1.60 15.11
CA CYS A 14 23.36 -0.27 15.29
C CYS A 14 24.49 -0.30 16.36
N SER A 15 25.29 -1.36 16.39
CA SER A 15 26.48 -1.48 17.25
C SER A 15 27.52 -0.39 16.97
N SER A 16 27.86 -0.13 15.71
CA SER A 16 28.82 0.90 15.25
C SER A 16 28.21 2.30 15.06
N CYS A 17 27.01 2.50 15.59
CA CYS A 17 26.15 3.64 15.31
C CYS A 17 26.54 4.84 16.17
N LYS A 18 26.83 5.99 15.54
CA LYS A 18 27.18 7.24 16.26
C LYS A 18 26.16 7.64 17.34
N PHE A 19 24.90 7.29 17.17
CA PHE A 19 23.82 7.63 18.11
C PHE A 19 23.49 6.51 19.10
N LEU A 20 24.28 5.42 19.11
CA LEU A 20 24.14 4.29 20.03
C LEU A 20 22.67 3.79 20.12
N CYS A 21 21.99 3.68 18.98
CA CYS A 21 20.55 3.45 18.94
C CYS A 21 20.16 2.13 19.62
N SER A 22 20.92 1.06 19.40
CA SER A 22 20.66 -0.25 20.01
C SER A 22 20.92 -0.28 21.53
N LEU A 23 21.72 0.64 22.06
CA LEU A 23 21.93 0.78 23.51
C LEU A 23 20.83 1.64 24.15
N ASN A 24 20.36 2.65 23.43
CA ASN A 24 19.37 3.61 23.92
C ASN A 24 17.92 3.09 23.87
N PHE A 25 17.65 2.04 23.09
CA PHE A 25 16.32 1.48 22.86
C PHE A 25 16.38 -0.05 22.91
N SER A 26 15.67 -0.63 23.88
CA SER A 26 15.44 -2.08 23.95
C SER A 26 14.51 -2.56 22.84
N GLU A 27 14.56 -3.85 22.52
CA GLU A 27 13.66 -4.45 21.52
C GLU A 27 12.18 -4.32 21.92
N ASP A 28 11.86 -4.45 23.21
CA ASP A 28 10.49 -4.27 23.73
C ASP A 28 9.99 -2.85 23.48
N LEU A 29 10.83 -1.85 23.76
CA LEU A 29 10.48 -0.44 23.51
C LEU A 29 10.29 -0.17 22.01
N ARG A 30 11.11 -0.80 21.15
CA ARG A 30 10.92 -0.72 19.69
C ARG A 30 9.58 -1.33 19.28
N PHE A 31 9.19 -2.43 19.90
CA PHE A 31 7.91 -3.09 19.66
C PHE A 31 6.73 -2.19 20.07
N GLU A 32 6.80 -1.56 21.23
CA GLU A 32 5.77 -0.61 21.71
C GLU A 32 5.64 0.61 20.79
N ILE A 33 6.75 1.19 20.36
CA ILE A 33 6.77 2.31 19.40
C ILE A 33 6.16 1.89 18.06
N CYS A 34 6.51 0.69 17.57
CA CYS A 34 5.95 0.17 16.32
C CYS A 34 4.43 -0.06 16.47
N LYS A 35 4.02 -0.73 17.54
CA LYS A 35 2.62 -1.02 17.84
C LYS A 35 1.78 0.26 17.94
N SER A 36 2.24 1.22 18.74
CA SER A 36 1.56 2.52 18.88
C SER A 36 1.44 3.26 17.55
N PHE A 37 2.49 3.27 16.72
CA PHE A 37 2.46 3.86 15.39
C PHE A 37 1.44 3.18 14.46
N TRP A 38 1.39 1.85 14.46
CA TRP A 38 0.49 1.11 13.57
C TRP A 38 -0.97 1.13 14.03
N ASN A 39 -1.21 1.29 15.34
CA ASN A 39 -2.53 1.50 15.94
C ASN A 39 -3.15 2.87 15.62
N LEU A 40 -2.39 3.82 15.05
CA LEU A 40 -2.95 5.05 14.51
C LEU A 40 -3.78 4.71 13.27
N ASN A 41 -5.08 4.41 13.39
CA ASN A 41 -5.88 3.93 12.24
C ASN A 41 -5.95 4.93 11.07
N ASP A 42 -5.70 6.22 11.31
CA ASP A 42 -5.74 7.27 10.29
C ASP A 42 -4.41 7.39 9.54
N TYR A 43 -4.48 7.39 8.20
CA TYR A 43 -3.36 7.62 7.30
C TYR A 43 -2.66 8.96 7.59
N ARG A 44 -3.43 10.03 7.85
CA ARG A 44 -2.87 11.37 8.13
C ARG A 44 -2.09 11.37 9.44
N ARG A 45 -2.66 10.81 10.51
CA ARG A 45 -1.99 10.70 11.82
C ARG A 45 -0.66 9.95 11.77
N LYS A 46 -0.55 8.90 10.95
CA LYS A 46 0.76 8.23 10.74
C LYS A 46 1.79 9.15 10.09
N LYS A 47 1.38 10.05 9.20
CA LYS A 47 2.27 11.04 8.58
C LYS A 47 2.64 12.14 9.57
N ASP A 48 1.69 12.61 10.36
CA ASP A 48 1.93 13.60 11.41
C ASP A 48 2.94 13.06 12.42
N PHE A 49 2.80 11.80 12.85
CA PHE A 49 3.78 11.15 13.71
C PHE A 49 5.20 11.21 13.12
N ILE A 50 5.35 10.94 11.82
CA ILE A 50 6.64 11.03 11.13
C ILE A 50 7.15 12.48 11.13
N LEU A 51 6.30 13.46 10.81
CA LEU A 51 6.67 14.87 10.73
C LEU A 51 7.09 15.43 12.09
N MET A 52 6.41 15.04 13.17
CA MET A 52 6.75 15.45 14.54
C MET A 52 8.08 14.88 15.01
N ASN A 53 8.45 13.68 14.54
CA ASN A 53 9.65 12.98 14.94
C ASN A 53 10.85 13.18 13.98
N VAL A 54 10.70 13.96 12.90
CA VAL A 54 11.77 14.21 11.94
C VAL A 54 11.95 15.70 11.70
N LYS A 55 13.09 16.24 12.13
CA LYS A 55 13.45 17.64 11.91
C LYS A 55 14.17 17.80 10.57
N CYS A 56 13.68 18.70 9.74
CA CYS A 56 14.30 19.06 8.47
C CYS A 56 15.10 20.36 8.66
N SER A 57 16.34 20.40 8.20
CA SER A 57 17.21 21.56 8.27
C SER A 57 17.98 21.73 6.97
N LEU A 58 18.29 22.98 6.60
CA LEU A 58 19.19 23.24 5.49
C LEU A 58 20.59 22.65 5.78
N PRO A 59 21.28 22.08 4.79
CA PRO A 59 22.65 21.60 4.98
C PRO A 59 23.58 22.77 5.33
N LYS A 60 24.23 22.70 6.50
CA LYS A 60 25.14 23.75 7.00
C LYS A 60 26.40 23.95 6.15
N ARG A 61 26.85 22.89 5.45
CA ARG A 61 28.03 22.92 4.60
C ARG A 61 27.72 22.19 3.31
N ARG A 62 27.98 22.83 2.18
CA ARG A 62 27.94 22.21 0.85
C ARG A 62 29.38 21.95 0.45
N ARG A 63 29.69 20.74 -0.01
CA ARG A 63 30.97 20.51 -0.69
C ARG A 63 30.82 21.14 -2.08
N PRO A 64 31.71 22.06 -2.49
CA PRO A 64 31.72 22.53 -3.87
C PRO A 64 31.96 21.30 -4.77
N SER A 65 31.06 21.07 -5.72
CA SER A 65 31.28 20.03 -6.73
C SER A 65 32.35 20.56 -7.68
N LYS A 66 33.43 19.80 -7.91
CA LYS A 66 34.47 20.18 -8.87
C LYS A 66 33.93 20.23 -10.31
N GLU A 67 32.85 19.51 -10.57
CA GLU A 67 32.09 19.58 -11.81
C GLU A 67 30.59 19.59 -11.50
N PRO A 68 29.83 20.61 -11.95
CA PRO A 68 28.39 20.58 -11.88
C PRO A 68 27.88 19.58 -12.93
N SER A 69 27.95 18.28 -12.63
CA SER A 69 27.20 17.32 -13.42
C SER A 69 25.70 17.61 -13.21
N GLU A 70 24.93 17.71 -14.30
CA GLU A 70 23.45 17.80 -14.27
C GLU A 70 22.80 16.75 -13.36
N LYS A 71 23.51 15.64 -13.11
CA LYS A 71 23.05 14.52 -12.29
C LYS A 71 23.30 14.70 -10.78
N SER A 72 24.13 15.66 -10.37
CA SER A 72 24.38 15.94 -8.96
C SER A 72 23.24 16.79 -8.37
N LYS A 73 22.10 16.15 -8.09
CA LYS A 73 20.99 16.81 -7.40
C LYS A 73 21.49 17.39 -6.09
N ILE A 74 21.57 18.72 -6.03
CA ILE A 74 21.98 19.45 -4.83
C ILE A 74 21.06 19.01 -3.70
N ARG A 75 21.64 18.47 -2.63
CA ARG A 75 20.87 18.11 -1.45
C ARG A 75 20.26 19.39 -0.87
N THR A 76 18.96 19.56 -1.05
CA THR A 76 18.24 20.75 -0.57
C THR A 76 18.06 20.72 0.95
N ASN A 77 17.93 19.52 1.51
CA ASN A 77 17.53 19.33 2.90
C ASN A 77 18.29 18.19 3.60
N SER A 78 18.62 18.41 4.87
CA SER A 78 19.09 17.39 5.81
C SER A 78 17.96 17.01 6.76
N LYS A 79 17.87 15.74 7.13
CA LYS A 79 16.82 15.21 8.01
C LYS A 79 17.49 14.61 9.26
N SER A 80 17.00 14.97 10.44
CA SER A 80 17.39 14.39 11.73
C SER A 80 16.20 13.66 12.34
N PHE A 81 16.41 12.42 12.75
CA PHE A 81 15.35 11.52 13.22
C PHE A 81 15.38 11.40 14.73
N PHE A 82 14.21 11.37 15.35
CA PHE A 82 14.03 11.28 16.78
C PHE A 82 12.98 10.21 17.13
N LEU A 83 13.14 9.55 18.26
CA LEU A 83 12.13 8.70 18.90
C LEU A 83 12.17 9.01 20.39
N LEU A 84 11.02 9.27 21.02
CA LEU A 84 10.95 9.63 22.44
C LEU A 84 11.97 10.75 22.80
N ASN A 85 12.04 11.77 21.95
CA ASN A 85 12.98 12.90 22.04
C ASN A 85 14.48 12.56 21.98
N LYS A 86 14.88 11.30 21.79
CA LYS A 86 16.28 10.90 21.56
C LYS A 86 16.60 10.81 20.08
N ARG A 87 17.77 11.32 19.69
CA ARG A 87 18.22 11.29 18.29
C ARG A 87 18.59 9.86 17.89
N VAL A 88 18.12 9.44 16.72
CA VAL A 88 18.42 8.13 16.13
C VAL A 88 18.92 8.26 14.70
N CYS A 89 19.56 7.21 14.17
CA CYS A 89 19.89 7.17 12.75
C CYS A 89 18.62 6.86 11.92
N GLN A 90 18.68 7.20 10.62
CA GLN A 90 17.56 7.00 9.69
C GLN A 90 17.18 5.52 9.58
N SER A 91 18.16 4.62 9.47
CA SER A 91 17.92 3.19 9.34
C SER A 91 17.17 2.64 10.56
N PHE A 92 17.60 3.02 11.76
CA PHE A 92 16.94 2.60 13.01
C PHE A 92 15.50 3.10 13.07
N PHE A 93 15.25 4.38 12.77
CA PHE A 93 13.90 4.94 12.73
C PHE A 93 12.97 4.16 11.79
N LEU A 94 13.41 3.92 10.55
CA LEU A 94 12.60 3.22 9.54
C LEU A 94 12.35 1.76 9.91
N LYS A 95 13.36 1.08 10.45
CA LYS A 95 13.27 -0.34 10.85
C LYS A 95 12.39 -0.51 12.08
N THR A 96 12.49 0.39 13.06
CA THR A 96 11.61 0.40 14.25
C THR A 96 10.16 0.60 13.86
N LEU A 97 9.83 1.54 12.97
CA LEU A 97 8.45 1.75 12.49
C LEU A 97 8.00 0.75 11.41
N ALA A 98 8.88 -0.14 10.95
CA ALA A 98 8.65 -1.08 9.84
C ALA A 98 8.20 -0.42 8.51
N ILE A 99 8.63 0.82 8.24
CA ILE A 99 8.31 1.57 7.03
C ILE A 99 9.52 1.69 6.10
N SER A 100 9.26 2.06 4.83
CA SER A 100 10.30 2.41 3.85
C SER A 100 10.46 3.93 3.74
N ASN A 101 11.39 4.38 2.89
CA ASN A 101 11.54 5.81 2.59
C ASN A 101 10.32 6.41 1.88
N GLY A 102 9.48 5.60 1.23
CA GLY A 102 8.31 6.09 0.49
C GLY A 102 7.32 6.84 1.39
N PRO A 103 6.81 6.21 2.47
CA PRO A 103 5.97 6.88 3.44
C PRO A 103 6.58 8.15 4.05
N LEU A 104 7.88 8.12 4.34
CA LEU A 104 8.64 9.26 4.85
C LEU A 104 8.67 10.42 3.85
N ASN A 105 9.01 10.15 2.59
CA ASN A 105 9.09 11.18 1.56
C ASN A 105 7.73 11.83 1.29
N LYS A 106 6.67 11.02 1.20
CA LYS A 106 5.30 11.53 1.05
C LYS A 106 4.88 12.44 2.19
N ALA A 107 5.29 12.15 3.43
CA ALA A 107 4.99 12.99 4.59
C ALA A 107 5.55 14.42 4.39
N PHE A 108 6.79 14.51 3.90
CA PHE A 108 7.45 15.79 3.64
C PHE A 108 6.97 16.49 2.37
N GLU A 109 6.55 15.73 1.35
CA GLU A 109 6.03 16.26 0.08
C GLU A 109 4.72 17.03 0.29
N HIS A 110 3.83 16.54 1.15
CA HIS A 110 2.55 17.18 1.48
C HIS A 110 2.57 17.79 2.89
N LYS A 111 3.72 18.26 3.35
CA LYS A 111 3.82 18.95 4.64
C LYS A 111 3.29 20.39 4.47
N ASN A 112 2.33 20.77 5.30
CA ASN A 112 1.87 22.15 5.39
C ASN A 112 2.96 23.02 6.06
N ILE A 113 3.30 24.14 5.43
CA ILE A 113 4.40 25.02 5.88
C ILE A 113 4.03 25.74 7.18
N TYR A 114 2.77 26.11 7.35
CA TYR A 114 2.29 26.89 8.50
C TYR A 114 2.05 26.01 9.72
N THR A 115 1.37 24.87 9.53
CA THR A 115 0.94 24.02 10.66
C THR A 115 1.92 22.90 10.97
N ASN A 116 2.88 22.61 10.08
CA ASN A 116 3.79 21.46 10.14
C ASN A 116 3.11 20.08 10.12
N PHE A 117 1.81 20.00 9.89
CA PHE A 117 1.06 18.76 9.74
C PHE A 117 0.98 18.31 8.28
N PHE A 118 0.54 17.07 8.08
CA PHE A 118 0.33 16.48 6.77
C PHE A 118 -1.01 16.91 6.17
N ASP A 119 -0.95 17.53 5.00
CA ASP A 119 -2.09 18.08 4.26
C ASP A 119 -2.34 17.30 2.95
N GLY A 120 -2.15 15.98 3.02
CA GLY A 120 -2.36 15.09 1.90
C GLY A 120 -3.49 14.09 2.16
N ASP A 121 -3.89 13.42 1.09
CA ASP A 121 -4.90 12.35 1.14
C ASP A 121 -4.34 11.01 0.70
N ASP A 122 -4.95 9.94 1.21
CA ASP A 122 -4.74 8.63 0.64
C ASP A 122 -5.43 8.54 -0.73
N LYS A 123 -4.61 8.45 -1.77
CA LYS A 123 -5.04 8.31 -3.17
C LYS A 123 -5.05 6.86 -3.66
N ARG A 124 -4.80 5.87 -2.80
CA ARG A 124 -4.89 4.45 -3.18
C ARG A 124 -6.30 4.12 -3.64
N GLY A 125 -6.41 3.38 -4.75
CA GLY A 125 -7.68 3.01 -5.36
C GLY A 125 -8.46 4.16 -6.02
N LYS A 126 -7.97 5.41 -5.93
CA LYS A 126 -8.65 6.59 -6.50
C LYS A 126 -8.21 6.93 -7.93
N HIS A 127 -7.24 6.22 -8.49
CA HIS A 127 -6.86 6.44 -9.89
C HIS A 127 -7.85 5.72 -10.81
N THR A 128 -8.22 6.40 -11.90
CA THR A 128 -8.91 5.77 -13.00
C THR A 128 -7.92 4.84 -13.71
N PRO A 129 -8.24 3.54 -13.90
CA PRO A 129 -7.37 2.63 -14.63
C PRO A 129 -7.04 3.18 -16.02
N SER A 130 -5.78 3.09 -16.45
CA SER A 130 -5.35 3.58 -17.77
C SER A 130 -6.12 2.93 -18.93
N ASN A 131 -6.64 1.72 -18.72
CA ASN A 131 -7.41 0.97 -19.71
C ASN A 131 -8.92 1.28 -19.66
N LYS A 132 -9.35 2.25 -18.83
CA LYS A 132 -10.75 2.67 -18.80
C LYS A 132 -11.02 3.50 -20.05
N LEU A 133 -11.93 3.00 -20.89
CA LEU A 133 -12.41 3.73 -22.05
C LEU A 133 -13.24 4.95 -21.61
N SER A 134 -13.19 6.03 -22.39
CA SER A 134 -14.06 7.17 -22.20
C SER A 134 -15.52 6.79 -22.50
N SER A 135 -16.46 7.45 -21.84
CA SER A 135 -17.89 7.25 -22.09
C SER A 135 -18.25 7.48 -23.56
N ALA A 136 -17.63 8.48 -24.21
CA ALA A 136 -17.83 8.78 -25.62
C ALA A 136 -17.47 7.61 -26.56
N ILE A 137 -16.38 6.89 -26.28
CA ILE A 137 -15.99 5.71 -27.08
C ILE A 137 -16.97 4.56 -26.85
N VAL A 138 -17.38 4.34 -25.59
CA VAL A 138 -18.37 3.31 -25.26
C VAL A 138 -19.68 3.58 -25.99
N GLU A 139 -20.17 4.81 -25.95
CA GLU A 139 -21.40 5.24 -26.62
C GLU A 139 -21.29 5.13 -28.15
N SER A 140 -20.16 5.52 -28.73
CA SER A 140 -19.90 5.35 -30.17
C SER A 140 -20.00 3.87 -30.60
N VAL A 141 -19.41 2.96 -29.83
CA VAL A 141 -19.49 1.51 -30.11
C VAL A 141 -20.92 1.00 -29.99
N VAL A 142 -21.65 1.42 -28.95
CA VAL A 142 -23.06 1.04 -28.75
C VAL A 142 -23.91 1.53 -29.92
N ASN A 143 -23.78 2.81 -30.30
CA ASN A 143 -24.51 3.41 -31.40
C ASN A 143 -24.22 2.71 -32.74
N HIS A 144 -22.95 2.36 -33.00
CA HIS A 144 -22.59 1.60 -34.20
C HIS A 144 -23.22 0.21 -34.20
N CYS A 145 -23.22 -0.51 -33.06
CA CYS A 145 -23.88 -1.81 -32.96
C CYS A 145 -25.40 -1.69 -33.18
N GLU A 146 -26.04 -0.65 -32.64
CA GLU A 146 -27.48 -0.42 -32.74
C GLU A 146 -27.97 -0.19 -34.17
N LYS A 147 -27.13 0.40 -35.05
CA LYS A 147 -27.44 0.53 -36.49
C LYS A 147 -27.79 -0.80 -37.16
N PHE A 148 -27.29 -1.92 -36.64
CA PHE A 148 -27.45 -3.24 -37.25
C PHE A 148 -28.40 -4.17 -36.48
N VAL A 149 -29.05 -3.67 -35.41
CA VAL A 149 -29.97 -4.46 -34.58
C VAL A 149 -31.38 -4.45 -35.16
N CYS A 150 -32.01 -5.61 -35.28
CA CYS A 150 -33.46 -5.72 -35.41
C CYS A 150 -34.06 -5.91 -34.01
N GLN A 151 -34.86 -4.94 -33.56
CA GLN A 151 -35.55 -5.04 -32.27
C GLN A 151 -36.73 -6.00 -32.39
N ASN A 152 -36.57 -7.21 -31.86
CA ASN A 152 -37.67 -8.13 -31.64
C ASN A 152 -38.28 -7.85 -30.26
N GLN A 153 -39.53 -7.37 -30.20
CA GLN A 153 -40.19 -6.92 -28.95
C GLN A 153 -40.24 -7.99 -27.83
N LYS A 154 -40.01 -9.26 -28.17
CA LYS A 154 -40.11 -10.41 -27.25
C LYS A 154 -38.77 -10.82 -26.61
N SER A 155 -37.62 -10.29 -27.07
CA SER A 155 -36.28 -10.68 -26.60
C SER A 155 -35.58 -9.52 -25.90
N LYS A 156 -34.99 -9.79 -24.72
CA LYS A 156 -34.11 -8.84 -24.02
C LYS A 156 -32.73 -8.68 -24.70
N ARG A 157 -32.37 -9.56 -25.65
CA ARG A 157 -31.10 -9.49 -26.40
C ARG A 157 -31.27 -8.73 -27.70
N LYS A 158 -30.36 -7.78 -27.95
CA LYS A 158 -30.27 -7.00 -29.19
C LYS A 158 -29.56 -7.86 -30.25
N THR A 159 -30.33 -8.42 -31.18
CA THR A 159 -29.78 -9.31 -32.21
C THR A 159 -29.39 -8.52 -33.45
N ILE A 160 -28.15 -8.66 -33.87
CA ILE A 160 -27.65 -8.07 -35.13
C ILE A 160 -28.16 -8.94 -36.28
N THR A 161 -28.94 -8.36 -37.20
CA THR A 161 -29.59 -9.14 -38.28
C THR A 161 -29.10 -8.74 -39.67
N ASN A 162 -28.10 -7.87 -39.77
CA ASN A 162 -27.51 -7.54 -41.05
C ASN A 162 -26.87 -8.80 -41.67
N VAL A 163 -27.33 -9.18 -42.87
CA VAL A 163 -26.96 -10.41 -43.58
C VAL A 163 -25.47 -10.45 -43.94
N ASP A 164 -24.85 -9.28 -44.08
CA ASP A 164 -23.45 -9.11 -44.46
C ASP A 164 -22.50 -9.18 -43.25
N ILE A 165 -23.01 -8.98 -42.03
CA ILE A 165 -22.22 -9.00 -40.79
C ILE A 165 -22.51 -10.29 -40.01
N ARG A 166 -21.67 -11.30 -40.24
CA ARG A 166 -21.84 -12.64 -39.63
C ARG A 166 -20.96 -12.88 -38.40
N SER A 167 -20.06 -11.95 -38.10
CA SER A 167 -19.11 -12.10 -36.99
C SER A 167 -18.78 -10.78 -36.32
N LEU A 168 -18.40 -10.87 -35.04
CA LEU A 168 -17.96 -9.72 -34.25
C LEU A 168 -16.73 -9.05 -34.86
N LYS A 169 -15.85 -9.82 -35.52
CA LYS A 169 -14.65 -9.30 -36.18
C LYS A 169 -15.00 -8.43 -37.39
N GLN A 170 -15.98 -8.84 -38.19
CA GLN A 170 -16.49 -8.03 -39.30
C GLN A 170 -17.12 -6.73 -38.81
N LEU A 171 -17.96 -6.82 -37.78
CA LEU A 171 -18.57 -5.63 -37.17
C LEU A 171 -17.52 -4.65 -36.64
N TYR A 172 -16.47 -5.15 -36.00
CA TYR A 172 -15.37 -4.32 -35.53
C TYR A 172 -14.57 -3.67 -36.67
N ASN A 173 -14.36 -4.39 -37.78
CA ASN A 173 -13.66 -3.82 -38.93
C ASN A 173 -14.45 -2.67 -39.55
N LEU A 174 -15.77 -2.83 -39.70
CA LEU A 174 -16.66 -1.76 -40.16
C LEU A 174 -16.64 -0.56 -39.21
N TYR A 175 -16.68 -0.80 -37.90
CA TYR A 175 -16.50 0.27 -36.91
C TYR A 175 -15.18 1.02 -37.11
N LYS A 176 -14.09 0.29 -37.40
CA LYS A 176 -12.77 0.89 -37.57
C LYS A 176 -12.68 1.74 -38.85
N GLU A 177 -13.40 1.35 -39.91
CA GLU A 177 -13.52 2.13 -41.15
C GLU A 177 -14.33 3.40 -40.92
N ASP A 178 -15.45 3.33 -40.17
CA ASP A 178 -16.29 4.49 -39.86
C ASP A 178 -15.63 5.50 -38.90
N TYR A 179 -14.70 5.04 -38.05
CA TYR A 179 -14.12 5.82 -36.95
C TYR A 179 -12.58 5.72 -36.93
N GLU A 180 -11.94 6.28 -37.94
CA GLU A 180 -10.48 6.39 -38.01
C GLU A 180 -9.90 7.20 -36.84
N GLY A 181 -8.89 6.65 -36.17
CA GLY A 181 -8.07 7.37 -35.17
C GLY A 181 -8.50 7.26 -33.70
N ASN A 182 -9.75 6.90 -33.38
CA ASN A 182 -10.23 6.79 -31.98
C ASN A 182 -10.97 5.47 -31.69
N SER A 183 -10.52 4.39 -32.31
CA SER A 183 -11.12 3.07 -32.15
C SER A 183 -10.57 2.34 -30.93
N PRO A 184 -11.41 1.76 -30.06
CA PRO A 184 -10.95 0.94 -28.95
C PRO A 184 -10.32 -0.37 -29.47
N SER A 185 -9.53 -1.05 -28.63
CA SER A 185 -9.04 -2.38 -28.98
C SER A 185 -10.18 -3.36 -29.24
N TYR A 186 -9.98 -4.36 -30.10
CA TYR A 186 -10.96 -5.44 -30.35
C TYR A 186 -11.44 -6.11 -29.05
N THR A 187 -10.55 -6.30 -28.07
CA THR A 187 -10.90 -6.86 -26.76
C THR A 187 -11.88 -5.98 -25.99
N SER A 188 -11.68 -4.66 -26.03
CA SER A 188 -12.57 -3.72 -25.35
C SER A 188 -13.89 -3.56 -26.11
N PHE A 189 -13.86 -3.57 -27.44
CA PHE A 189 -15.04 -3.60 -28.29
C PHE A 189 -15.90 -4.85 -27.99
N LYS A 190 -15.28 -6.03 -27.96
CA LYS A 190 -15.94 -7.29 -27.58
C LYS A 190 -16.54 -7.24 -26.18
N ARG A 191 -15.85 -6.60 -25.23
CA ARG A 191 -16.38 -6.41 -23.87
C ARG A 191 -17.64 -5.56 -23.90
N ILE A 192 -17.60 -4.38 -24.55
CA ILE A 192 -18.75 -3.48 -24.69
C ILE A 192 -19.92 -4.20 -25.37
N PHE A 193 -19.64 -4.96 -26.43
CA PHE A 193 -20.64 -5.74 -27.15
C PHE A 193 -21.39 -6.71 -26.23
N ASN A 194 -20.66 -7.48 -25.42
CA ASN A 194 -21.23 -8.45 -24.49
C ASN A 194 -21.95 -7.77 -23.31
N GLU A 195 -21.38 -6.71 -22.73
CA GLU A 195 -21.97 -5.96 -21.61
C GLU A 195 -23.32 -5.33 -21.99
N ASN A 196 -23.50 -4.94 -23.25
CA ASN A 196 -24.73 -4.36 -23.77
C ASN A 196 -25.72 -5.41 -24.35
N ASN A 197 -25.48 -6.71 -24.11
CA ASN A 197 -26.33 -7.81 -24.55
C ASN A 197 -26.60 -7.85 -26.08
N PHE A 198 -25.61 -7.43 -26.88
CA PHE A 198 -25.65 -7.67 -28.31
C PHE A 198 -25.34 -9.15 -28.61
N ALA A 199 -25.94 -9.69 -29.66
CA ALA A 199 -25.69 -11.05 -30.11
C ALA A 199 -25.84 -11.18 -31.62
N PHE A 200 -25.14 -12.13 -32.22
CA PHE A 200 -25.45 -12.58 -33.56
C PHE A 200 -26.59 -13.61 -33.50
N PRO A 201 -27.38 -13.77 -34.58
CA PRO A 201 -28.36 -14.83 -34.66
C PRO A 201 -27.59 -16.14 -34.51
N LEU A 202 -27.99 -16.98 -33.56
CA LEU A 202 -27.49 -18.34 -33.53
C LEU A 202 -27.96 -18.96 -34.85
N ASP A 203 -27.02 -19.35 -35.71
CA ASP A 203 -27.34 -20.31 -36.74
C ASP A 203 -27.97 -21.49 -35.99
N ARG A 204 -29.27 -21.69 -36.19
CA ARG A 204 -29.92 -22.95 -35.83
C ARG A 204 -29.40 -24.00 -36.81
N VAL A 205 -28.09 -24.27 -36.78
CA VAL A 205 -27.57 -25.56 -37.18
C VAL A 205 -28.19 -26.50 -36.17
N ARG A 206 -29.30 -27.15 -36.56
CA ARG A 206 -29.71 -28.40 -35.96
C ARG A 206 -28.47 -29.29 -36.04
N SER A 207 -27.70 -29.36 -34.97
CA SER A 207 -26.86 -30.52 -34.74
C SER A 207 -27.81 -31.70 -34.84
N LYS A 208 -27.69 -32.48 -35.93
CA LYS A 208 -28.35 -33.78 -36.01
C LYS A 208 -27.99 -34.50 -34.71
N PRO A 209 -28.95 -35.06 -33.96
CA PRO A 209 -28.63 -35.79 -32.76
C PRO A 209 -27.66 -36.90 -33.15
N HIS A 210 -26.49 -36.93 -32.51
CA HIS A 210 -25.59 -38.08 -32.59
C HIS A 210 -26.40 -39.33 -32.23
N PRO A 211 -26.32 -40.43 -33.00
CA PRO A 211 -26.97 -41.67 -32.61
C PRO A 211 -26.37 -42.11 -31.27
N LYS A 212 -27.25 -42.36 -30.31
CA LYS A 212 -26.88 -42.92 -29.01
C LYS A 212 -26.24 -44.28 -29.27
N LEU A 213 -24.94 -44.44 -28.99
CA LEU A 213 -24.41 -45.77 -28.72
C LEU A 213 -25.11 -46.25 -27.45
N SER A 214 -25.96 -47.25 -27.63
CA SER A 214 -26.58 -47.98 -26.55
C SER A 214 -25.57 -48.97 -25.99
N ASP A 215 -25.60 -49.09 -24.67
CA ASP A 215 -24.88 -50.09 -23.92
C ASP A 215 -25.29 -51.50 -24.38
N SER A 216 -24.32 -52.28 -24.83
CA SER A 216 -24.41 -53.73 -24.84
C SER A 216 -23.12 -54.31 -24.29
N LYS A 217 -23.19 -54.69 -23.01
CA LYS A 217 -22.29 -55.62 -22.32
C LYS A 217 -22.09 -56.89 -23.15
N VAL A 218 -20.85 -57.30 -23.33
CA VAL A 218 -20.47 -58.72 -23.37
C VAL A 218 -19.23 -58.89 -22.52
N ASP A 219 -19.38 -59.72 -21.50
CA ASP A 219 -18.35 -60.17 -20.57
C ASP A 219 -17.30 -61.06 -21.25
N VAL A 220 -16.01 -60.85 -20.94
CA VAL A 220 -15.02 -61.94 -20.86
C VAL A 220 -14.07 -61.64 -19.70
N LYS A 221 -14.06 -62.57 -18.74
CA LYS A 221 -13.19 -62.61 -17.55
C LYS A 221 -11.83 -63.23 -17.85
N ASN A 222 -10.95 -63.07 -16.86
CA ASN A 222 -9.75 -63.84 -16.48
C ASN A 222 -8.46 -63.02 -16.70
N ASP A 223 -7.93 -62.41 -15.64
CA ASP A 223 -7.16 -62.99 -14.52
C ASP A 223 -5.66 -63.06 -14.86
N SER A 224 -4.85 -62.23 -14.21
CA SER A 224 -3.58 -62.65 -13.60
C SER A 224 -2.98 -61.51 -12.76
N GLU A 225 -2.67 -61.90 -11.54
CA GLU A 225 -2.09 -61.14 -10.44
C GLU A 225 -0.63 -60.76 -10.70
N SER A 226 -0.14 -59.69 -10.05
CA SER A 226 1.01 -59.82 -9.15
C SER A 226 1.20 -58.57 -8.27
N LEU A 227 1.17 -58.81 -6.96
CA LEU A 227 1.66 -58.04 -5.82
C LEU A 227 3.12 -57.55 -6.02
N THR A 228 3.62 -56.49 -5.38
CA THR A 228 3.96 -56.47 -3.94
C THR A 228 3.99 -55.06 -3.31
N GLN A 229 3.62 -55.03 -2.03
CA GLN A 229 4.00 -54.03 -1.02
C GLN A 229 5.31 -54.47 -0.35
N ASP A 230 6.12 -53.54 0.14
CA ASP A 230 6.98 -53.76 1.30
C ASP A 230 6.99 -52.50 2.20
N ASN A 231 6.76 -52.75 3.49
CA ASN A 231 6.78 -51.83 4.62
C ASN A 231 8.22 -51.58 5.09
N LEU A 232 8.43 -50.54 5.93
CA LEU A 232 9.08 -50.69 7.24
C LEU A 232 8.88 -49.44 8.09
N GLU A 233 8.29 -49.67 9.25
CA GLU A 233 8.15 -48.80 10.41
C GLU A 233 9.50 -48.69 11.15
N ASP A 234 9.69 -47.62 11.93
CA ASP A 234 10.51 -47.69 13.15
C ASP A 234 9.94 -46.73 14.21
N GLU A 235 9.63 -47.32 15.36
CA GLU A 235 9.03 -46.72 16.54
C GLU A 235 10.07 -46.61 17.68
N MET A 236 10.01 -45.50 18.42
CA MET A 236 10.16 -45.38 19.88
C MET A 236 11.52 -45.37 20.63
N THR A 237 11.42 -44.63 21.76
CA THR A 237 12.18 -44.66 23.04
C THR A 237 13.36 -43.66 23.16
N SER A 238 13.60 -42.94 24.26
CA SER A 238 13.02 -42.85 25.61
C SER A 238 13.50 -41.55 26.30
N ASN A 239 12.66 -41.01 27.19
CA ASN A 239 12.96 -40.02 28.22
C ASN A 239 14.08 -40.45 29.19
N LYS A 240 14.77 -39.48 29.81
CA LYS A 240 15.12 -39.45 31.25
C LYS A 240 15.69 -38.09 31.71
N GLU A 241 14.84 -37.35 32.44
CA GLU A 241 15.02 -36.61 33.70
C GLU A 241 16.41 -36.14 34.26
N LYS A 242 16.32 -34.94 34.89
CA LYS A 242 16.99 -34.39 36.10
C LYS A 242 18.32 -33.61 35.94
N LEU A 243 18.27 -32.30 36.26
CA LEU A 243 18.77 -31.75 37.55
C LEU A 243 18.64 -30.22 37.65
N VAL A 244 18.33 -29.80 38.87
CA VAL A 244 18.15 -28.45 39.40
C VAL A 244 19.51 -27.83 39.73
N THR A 245 19.73 -26.56 39.38
CA THR A 245 20.51 -25.58 40.17
C THR A 245 20.18 -24.13 39.77
N LYS A 246 19.74 -23.33 40.75
CA LYS A 246 19.92 -21.85 40.83
C LYS A 246 21.28 -21.59 41.52
N PRO A 247 21.98 -20.44 41.41
CA PRO A 247 21.50 -19.04 41.52
C PRO A 247 22.17 -18.10 40.46
N ASP A 248 21.93 -16.81 40.28
CA ASP A 248 21.97 -15.65 41.19
C ASP A 248 21.25 -14.44 40.55
N GLN A 249 20.71 -13.56 41.40
CA GLN A 249 20.17 -12.26 40.98
C GLN A 249 21.30 -11.24 40.71
N PRO A 250 21.00 -10.19 39.91
CA PRO A 250 21.25 -8.87 40.46
C PRO A 250 20.07 -7.90 40.27
N LYS A 251 19.78 -7.23 41.39
CA LYS A 251 19.14 -5.92 41.59
C LYS A 251 18.87 -5.10 40.33
N VAL A 252 17.61 -4.74 40.11
CA VAL A 252 17.25 -3.53 39.34
C VAL A 252 16.32 -2.65 40.15
N ILE A 253 16.74 -1.39 40.16
CA ILE A 253 16.26 -0.22 40.88
C ILE A 253 14.83 0.11 40.46
N VAL A 254 13.96 0.33 41.45
CA VAL A 254 12.65 0.94 41.28
C VAL A 254 12.87 2.41 40.92
N ALA A 255 12.62 2.79 39.68
CA ALA A 255 12.49 4.18 39.28
C ALA A 255 11.00 4.49 39.08
N GLN A 256 10.51 5.39 39.93
CA GLN A 256 9.15 5.92 39.91
C GLN A 256 8.83 6.58 38.55
N VAL A 257 7.68 6.23 38.00
CA VAL A 257 7.06 6.93 36.87
C VAL A 257 6.39 8.19 37.42
N PRO A 258 6.72 9.40 36.95
CA PRO A 258 5.85 10.54 37.16
C PRO A 258 4.68 10.48 36.17
N GLU A 259 3.47 10.39 36.72
CA GLU A 259 2.21 10.65 36.01
C GLU A 259 2.17 12.10 35.50
N SER A 260 2.22 12.28 34.18
CA SER A 260 1.62 13.42 33.47
C SER A 260 1.72 13.14 31.97
N SER A 261 0.65 12.67 31.32
CA SER A 261 -0.30 13.61 30.73
C SER A 261 -1.56 12.84 30.31
N LYS A 262 -2.59 12.98 31.15
CA LYS A 262 -3.97 12.99 30.68
C LYS A 262 -4.17 14.28 29.85
N TYR A 263 -5.24 14.30 29.07
CA TYR A 263 -5.77 15.41 28.25
C TYR A 263 -5.23 15.52 26.81
N PHE A 264 -6.00 14.98 25.87
CA PHE A 264 -6.45 15.76 24.71
C PHE A 264 -7.90 15.36 24.41
N THR A 265 -8.82 15.94 25.18
CA THR A 265 -10.18 16.21 24.70
C THR A 265 -10.15 17.52 23.94
N ASN A 266 -10.79 17.51 22.78
CA ASN A 266 -11.00 18.64 21.89
C ASN A 266 -11.70 19.81 22.62
N PRO A 267 -11.40 21.08 22.27
CA PRO A 267 -12.49 21.92 21.83
C PRO A 267 -12.14 22.80 20.62
N SER A 268 -13.00 22.66 19.60
CA SER A 268 -13.67 23.69 18.82
C SER A 268 -13.13 25.13 18.86
N SER A 269 -12.78 25.61 17.66
CA SER A 269 -13.03 26.97 17.14
C SER A 269 -12.94 28.15 18.10
N GLN A 270 -11.82 28.87 18.05
CA GLN A 270 -11.81 30.33 18.20
C GLN A 270 -10.67 30.91 17.37
N VAL A 271 -11.04 31.74 16.40
CA VAL A 271 -10.14 32.55 15.59
C VAL A 271 -9.60 33.66 16.49
N TYR A 272 -8.28 33.78 16.61
CA TYR A 272 -7.64 34.95 17.22
C TYR A 272 -6.89 35.71 16.14
N GLU A 273 -7.29 36.97 15.95
CA GLU A 273 -6.62 37.97 15.13
C GLU A 273 -5.30 38.36 15.81
N ILE A 274 -4.16 38.19 15.12
CA ILE A 274 -2.85 38.58 15.64
C ILE A 274 -2.54 39.99 15.14
N GLN A 275 -2.57 40.97 16.03
CA GLN A 275 -1.96 42.28 15.79
C GLN A 275 -0.44 42.18 16.00
N PHE A 276 0.32 42.63 15.00
CA PHE A 276 1.78 42.71 15.08
C PHE A 276 2.18 44.00 15.81
N ILE A 277 2.97 43.87 16.87
CA ILE A 277 3.72 44.98 17.46
C ILE A 277 5.19 44.78 17.05
N GLU A 278 5.72 45.71 16.27
CA GLU A 278 7.15 45.75 15.94
C GLU A 278 7.94 46.29 17.13
N ILE A 279 8.95 45.55 17.59
CA ILE A 279 9.92 46.03 18.57
C ILE A 279 11.28 46.16 17.85
N PRO A 280 11.91 47.35 17.83
CA PRO A 280 13.22 47.53 17.22
C PRO A 280 14.33 46.93 18.07
N LEU A 281 15.24 46.22 17.40
CA LEU A 281 16.48 45.68 17.98
C LEU A 281 17.49 46.81 18.18
N ASN A 282 17.79 47.17 19.43
CA ASN A 282 19.11 47.63 19.87
C ASN A 282 19.17 47.85 21.39
N ASN A 283 19.85 46.95 22.12
CA ASN A 283 20.84 47.34 23.14
C ASN A 283 21.61 46.11 23.69
N PRO A 284 22.91 46.23 24.01
CA PRO A 284 23.71 45.13 24.53
C PRO A 284 23.50 44.97 26.05
N VAL A 285 23.32 43.72 26.50
CA VAL A 285 23.16 43.39 27.92
C VAL A 285 24.53 43.40 28.61
N LYS A 286 24.61 44.24 29.64
CA LYS A 286 25.70 44.36 30.62
C LYS A 286 25.79 43.11 31.50
N GLU A 287 27.01 42.74 31.87
CA GLU A 287 27.31 41.70 32.87
C GLU A 287 26.64 42.01 34.22
N VAL A 288 25.97 41.02 34.80
CA VAL A 288 25.47 41.04 36.17
C VAL A 288 26.34 40.09 37.00
N LYS A 289 27.09 40.64 37.95
CA LYS A 289 27.78 39.90 39.01
C LYS A 289 26.76 39.57 40.11
N TYR A 290 26.81 38.35 40.62
CA TYR A 290 26.07 37.95 41.81
C TYR A 290 27.03 37.90 43.00
N ASP A 291 26.75 38.69 44.03
CA ASP A 291 27.36 38.54 45.35
C ASP A 291 26.55 37.51 46.16
N ILE A 292 27.25 36.57 46.76
CA ILE A 292 26.73 35.51 47.63
C ILE A 292 26.87 36.00 49.07
N TYR A 293 25.77 36.03 49.80
CA TYR A 293 25.75 36.00 51.28
C TYR A 293 25.02 34.74 51.72
#